data_AF-A0A9P3Q8T3-F1
#
_entry.id   AF-A0A9P3Q8T3-F1
#
_cell.length_a   1.000
_cell.length_b   1.000
_cell.length_c   1.000
_cell.angle_alpha   90.00
_cell.angle_beta   90.00
_cell.angle_gamma   90.00
#
_symmetry.space_group_name_H-M   'P 1'
#
loop_
_entity.id
_entity.type
_entity.pdbx_description
1 polymer ?
#
loop_
_entity_poly.entity_id
_entity_poly.type
_entity_poly.pdbx_seq_one_letter_code
_entity_poly.pdbx_strand_id
1 'polypeptide(L)'
;MQPVRTVKPVQIWAAIGGALLVLELYVWIRWVSGPYFQRVPAGPSEPPWLMKVPLMANAIILWIAAPFALWWFIIRPWRRERRITLDGMLLASMGLMFFQDPLLNYFNTWCTYNTWLFNRGSWSSHIPGWVSPEEPGRQVAEPLLTNAPGYAYGVLLITIVGCWVMRRIKARWPDISNLRLIAVTYAFTFVLDLLMEGCILLPIGFYTYPGAIRAVSLNAGHYYQWPVYEGLMWGGVQAALCCLRYFTDDRGRTVVERGLDSVRGGVVQQQFIRFLAIFAGVSACFFVFYNIPAQWFGMHADPWPEDVQRRSYFNGGICGDGTRQPCPNPVLPLPTKRSGYVDFDGRFVPPDGAQLPTSVPFERGK
;
A
#
# COMPACT_ATOMS: atom_id res chain seq x y z
N MET A 1 15.05 45.38 7.72
CA MET A 1 14.96 43.91 7.86
C MET A 1 13.82 43.42 6.97
N GLN A 2 14.12 42.68 5.91
CA GLN A 2 13.06 41.99 5.16
C GLN A 2 12.45 40.93 6.09
N PRO A 3 11.11 40.84 6.22
CA PRO A 3 10.50 39.80 7.03
C PRO A 3 10.87 38.46 6.39
N VAL A 4 11.59 37.62 7.13
CA VAL A 4 11.81 36.21 6.76
C VAL A 4 10.43 35.63 6.54
N ARG A 5 10.09 35.29 5.29
CA ARG A 5 8.84 34.57 4.99
C ARG A 5 8.94 33.24 5.71
N THR A 6 8.33 33.14 6.89
CA THR A 6 8.14 31.86 7.59
C THR A 6 7.34 30.97 6.65
N VAL A 7 8.01 30.00 6.04
CA VAL A 7 7.38 28.99 5.19
C VAL A 7 6.35 28.27 6.03
N LYS A 8 5.11 28.21 5.53
CA LYS A 8 3.98 27.75 6.33
C LYS A 8 3.80 26.24 6.15
N PRO A 9 3.39 25.51 7.19
CA PRO A 9 3.24 24.05 7.13
C PRO A 9 2.41 23.59 5.92
N VAL A 10 1.29 24.25 5.61
CA VAL A 10 0.45 23.92 4.45
C VAL A 10 1.19 24.00 3.11
N GLN A 11 2.15 24.92 2.95
CA GLN A 11 2.92 25.06 1.71
C GLN A 11 3.95 23.93 1.57
N ILE A 12 4.53 23.48 2.68
CA ILE A 12 5.46 22.35 2.71
C ILE A 12 4.70 21.07 2.36
N TRP A 13 3.58 20.82 3.04
CA TRP A 13 2.73 19.65 2.75
C TRP A 13 2.19 19.66 1.33
N ALA A 14 1.74 20.80 0.83
CA ALA A 14 1.27 20.91 -0.56
C ALA A 14 2.41 20.71 -1.58
N ALA A 15 3.62 21.17 -1.29
CA ALA A 15 4.78 20.92 -2.16
C ALA A 15 5.15 19.43 -2.20
N ILE A 16 5.17 18.77 -1.04
CA ILE A 16 5.37 17.31 -0.94
C ILE A 16 4.28 16.57 -1.71
N GLY A 17 3.01 16.92 -1.48
CA GLY A 17 1.88 16.30 -2.18
C GLY A 17 1.91 16.53 -3.68
N GLY A 18 2.32 17.72 -4.13
CA GLY A 18 2.53 18.02 -5.54
C GLY A 18 3.65 17.18 -6.16
N ALA A 19 4.78 17.04 -5.46
CA ALA A 19 5.89 16.21 -5.91
C ALA A 19 5.51 14.72 -5.99
N LEU A 20 4.79 14.21 -4.98
CA LEU A 20 4.26 12.84 -4.97
C LEU A 20 3.29 12.62 -6.13
N LEU A 21 2.35 13.54 -6.36
CA LEU A 21 1.39 13.44 -7.44
C LEU A 21 2.08 13.44 -8.81
N VAL A 22 3.10 14.27 -9.00
CA VAL A 22 3.89 14.29 -10.26
C VAL A 22 4.61 12.96 -10.46
N LEU A 23 5.21 12.39 -9.41
CA LEU A 23 5.86 11.09 -9.46
C LEU A 23 4.87 9.97 -9.81
N GLU A 24 3.72 9.95 -9.13
CA GLU A 24 2.63 8.99 -9.35
C GLU A 24 2.14 9.04 -10.80
N LEU A 25 1.83 10.23 -11.31
CA LEU A 25 1.42 10.42 -12.70
C LEU A 25 2.50 9.98 -13.69
N TYR A 26 3.77 10.33 -13.45
CA TYR A 26 4.88 9.92 -14.29
C TYR A 26 5.00 8.39 -14.36
N VAL A 27 4.97 7.72 -13.21
CA VAL A 27 5.11 6.26 -13.09
C VAL A 27 3.92 5.55 -13.74
N TRP A 28 2.69 6.00 -13.49
CA TRP A 28 1.49 5.41 -14.11
C TRP A 28 1.45 5.61 -15.63
N ILE A 29 1.77 6.81 -16.13
CA ILE A 29 1.83 7.06 -17.58
C ILE A 29 2.85 6.13 -18.23
N ARG A 30 4.04 5.99 -17.63
CA ARG A 30 5.10 5.11 -18.14
C ARG A 30 4.73 3.63 -18.07
N TRP A 31 3.99 3.22 -17.04
CA TRP A 31 3.50 1.87 -16.90
C TRP A 31 2.45 1.54 -17.96
N VAL A 32 1.39 2.35 -18.09
CA VAL A 32 0.28 2.13 -19.05
C VAL A 32 0.78 2.13 -20.50
N SER A 33 1.79 2.95 -20.81
CA SER A 33 2.43 2.98 -22.13
C SER A 33 3.56 1.95 -22.32
N GLY A 34 3.93 1.22 -21.26
CA GLY A 34 5.05 0.30 -21.23
C GLY A 34 4.67 -1.17 -21.35
N PRO A 35 5.67 -2.08 -21.44
CA PRO A 35 5.44 -3.52 -21.61
C PRO A 35 4.88 -4.21 -20.35
N TYR A 36 4.93 -3.54 -19.19
CA TYR A 36 4.45 -4.08 -17.91
C TYR A 36 2.93 -3.95 -17.73
N PHE A 37 2.22 -3.19 -18.60
CA PHE A 37 0.76 -3.10 -18.60
C PHE A 37 0.12 -4.28 -19.34
N GLN A 38 0.23 -5.47 -18.76
CA GLN A 38 -0.35 -6.69 -19.29
C GLN A 38 -0.87 -7.59 -18.18
N ARG A 39 -1.80 -8.48 -18.52
CA ARG A 39 -2.37 -9.41 -17.55
C ARG A 39 -1.29 -10.38 -17.05
N VAL A 40 -1.15 -10.49 -15.73
CA VAL A 40 -0.39 -11.58 -15.10
C VAL A 40 -1.34 -12.80 -15.03
N PRO A 41 -0.98 -13.93 -15.65
CA PRO A 41 -1.84 -15.11 -15.69
C PRO A 41 -1.90 -15.80 -14.32
N ALA A 42 -3.04 -16.43 -14.03
CA ALA A 42 -3.23 -17.23 -12.82
C ALA A 42 -2.41 -18.53 -12.81
N GLY A 43 -1.84 -18.92 -13.95
CA GLY A 43 -1.12 -20.17 -14.12
C GLY A 43 -2.04 -21.40 -14.19
N PRO A 44 -1.49 -22.62 -14.04
CA PRO A 44 -2.21 -23.87 -14.28
C PRO A 44 -3.22 -24.25 -13.19
N SER A 45 -3.08 -23.73 -11.96
CA SER A 45 -4.03 -24.00 -10.89
C SER A 45 -5.18 -23.00 -10.91
N GLU A 46 -6.41 -23.50 -10.78
CA GLU A 46 -7.58 -22.64 -10.61
C GLU A 46 -7.91 -22.45 -9.13
N PRO A 47 -8.32 -21.24 -8.70
CA PRO A 47 -8.83 -21.05 -7.35
C PRO A 47 -10.11 -21.89 -7.13
N PRO A 48 -10.26 -22.51 -5.94
CA PRO A 48 -11.47 -23.25 -5.60
C PRO A 48 -12.70 -22.33 -5.57
N TRP A 49 -13.90 -22.92 -5.72
CA TRP A 49 -15.16 -22.16 -5.74
C TRP A 49 -15.40 -21.33 -4.47
N LEU A 50 -14.97 -21.85 -3.32
CA LEU A 50 -15.01 -21.18 -2.03
C LEU A 50 -14.16 -19.90 -1.97
N MET A 51 -13.19 -19.72 -2.87
CA MET A 51 -12.46 -18.45 -3.04
C MET A 51 -13.12 -17.59 -4.12
N LYS A 52 -13.43 -18.19 -5.29
CA LYS A 52 -13.98 -17.45 -6.44
C LYS A 52 -15.25 -16.66 -6.08
N VAL A 53 -16.17 -17.26 -5.32
CA VAL A 53 -17.46 -16.62 -4.99
C VAL A 53 -17.27 -15.39 -4.08
N PRO A 54 -16.61 -15.48 -2.91
CA PRO A 54 -16.32 -14.28 -2.10
C PRO A 54 -15.49 -13.23 -2.83
N LEU A 55 -14.50 -13.64 -3.62
CA LEU A 55 -13.66 -12.72 -4.40
C LEU A 55 -14.49 -11.93 -5.43
N MET A 56 -15.38 -12.63 -6.16
CA MET A 56 -16.28 -12.00 -7.12
C MET A 56 -17.29 -11.09 -6.42
N ALA A 57 -17.87 -11.55 -5.31
CA ALA A 57 -18.81 -10.75 -4.53
C ALA A 57 -18.15 -9.46 -4.02
N ASN A 58 -16.93 -9.55 -3.47
CA ASN A 58 -16.15 -8.41 -3.03
C ASN A 58 -15.90 -7.42 -4.18
N ALA A 59 -15.44 -7.92 -5.33
CA ALA A 59 -15.21 -7.09 -6.51
C ALA A 59 -16.49 -6.37 -6.97
N ILE A 60 -17.61 -7.08 -7.11
CA ILE A 60 -18.89 -6.50 -7.54
C ILE A 60 -19.38 -5.42 -6.56
N ILE A 61 -19.31 -5.70 -5.25
CA ILE A 61 -19.67 -4.72 -4.21
C ILE A 61 -18.80 -3.48 -4.35
N LEU A 62 -17.49 -3.65 -4.53
CA LEU A 62 -16.54 -2.55 -4.68
C LEU A 62 -16.80 -1.72 -5.94
N TRP A 63 -17.14 -2.37 -7.03
CA TRP A 63 -17.42 -1.70 -8.31
C TRP A 63 -18.73 -0.92 -8.27
N ILE A 64 -19.77 -1.44 -7.62
CA ILE A 64 -21.07 -0.78 -7.51
C ILE A 64 -21.03 0.35 -6.46
N ALA A 65 -20.32 0.14 -5.36
CA ALA A 65 -20.19 1.15 -4.31
C ALA A 65 -19.27 2.31 -4.71
N ALA A 66 -18.30 2.11 -5.61
CA ALA A 66 -17.42 3.16 -6.10
C ALA A 66 -18.16 4.40 -6.69
N PRO A 67 -19.07 4.27 -7.68
CA PRO A 67 -19.82 5.42 -8.20
C PRO A 67 -20.75 6.02 -7.14
N PHE A 68 -21.30 5.22 -6.23
CA PHE A 68 -22.10 5.72 -5.11
C PHE A 68 -21.27 6.57 -4.15
N ALA A 69 -20.06 6.10 -3.77
CA ALA A 69 -19.14 6.83 -2.91
C ALA A 69 -18.69 8.15 -3.57
N LEU A 70 -18.34 8.11 -4.86
CA LEU A 70 -18.00 9.31 -5.63
C LEU A 70 -19.18 10.30 -5.65
N TRP A 71 -20.39 9.81 -5.86
CA TRP A 71 -21.58 10.65 -5.83
C TRP A 71 -21.84 11.24 -4.44
N TRP A 72 -21.75 10.44 -3.38
CA TRP A 72 -22.08 10.84 -2.02
C TRP A 72 -21.07 11.81 -1.40
N PHE A 73 -19.78 11.55 -1.57
CA PHE A 73 -18.70 12.32 -0.92
C PHE A 73 -18.16 13.48 -1.77
N ILE A 74 -18.25 13.41 -3.11
CA ILE A 74 -17.72 14.45 -3.99
C ILE A 74 -18.85 15.18 -4.74
N ILE A 75 -19.64 14.48 -5.55
CA ILE A 75 -20.58 15.14 -6.48
C ILE A 75 -21.72 15.84 -5.73
N ARG A 76 -22.35 15.17 -4.76
CA ARG A 76 -23.50 15.71 -4.01
C ARG A 76 -23.10 16.92 -3.16
N PRO A 77 -22.01 16.91 -2.36
CA PRO A 77 -21.57 18.09 -1.62
C PRO A 77 -21.14 19.22 -2.54
N TRP A 78 -20.47 18.91 -3.66
CA TRP A 78 -20.10 19.94 -4.62
C TRP A 78 -21.33 20.62 -5.23
N ARG A 79 -22.37 19.88 -5.60
CA ARG A 79 -23.62 20.46 -6.12
C ARG A 79 -24.41 21.25 -5.09
N ARG A 80 -24.44 20.80 -3.82
CA ARG A 80 -25.24 21.43 -2.76
C ARG A 80 -24.55 22.61 -2.10
N GLU A 81 -23.26 22.48 -1.81
CA GLU A 81 -22.50 23.43 -0.97
C GLU A 81 -21.45 24.20 -1.77
N ARG A 82 -21.27 23.89 -3.07
CA ARG A 82 -20.23 24.48 -3.96
C ARG A 82 -18.81 24.38 -3.41
N ARG A 83 -18.55 23.39 -2.55
CA ARG A 83 -17.24 23.10 -1.94
C ARG A 83 -16.99 21.60 -1.87
N ILE A 84 -15.71 21.21 -1.86
CA ILE A 84 -15.30 19.84 -1.59
C ILE A 84 -15.12 19.70 -0.08
N THR A 85 -15.79 18.73 0.52
CA THR A 85 -15.71 18.45 1.96
C THR A 85 -14.39 17.75 2.30
N LEU A 86 -14.02 17.74 3.59
CA LEU A 86 -12.86 16.98 4.05
C LEU A 86 -12.97 15.51 3.65
N ASP A 87 -14.14 14.89 3.82
CA ASP A 87 -14.36 13.49 3.44
C ASP A 87 -14.21 13.26 1.93
N GLY A 88 -14.62 14.21 1.09
CA GLY A 88 -14.38 14.14 -0.36
C GLY A 88 -12.89 14.26 -0.71
N MET A 89 -12.13 15.11 0.00
CA MET A 89 -10.68 15.21 -0.18
C MET A 89 -9.96 13.96 0.32
N LEU A 90 -10.41 13.38 1.44
CA LEU A 90 -9.87 12.13 1.97
C LEU A 90 -10.16 10.95 1.04
N LEU A 91 -11.37 10.86 0.46
CA LEU A 91 -11.71 9.84 -0.54
C LEU A 91 -10.70 9.86 -1.71
N ALA A 92 -10.47 11.03 -2.29
CA ALA A 92 -9.53 11.18 -3.40
C ALA A 92 -8.08 10.93 -2.94
N SER A 93 -7.69 11.42 -1.76
CA SER A 93 -6.34 11.26 -1.22
C SER A 93 -6.00 9.80 -0.91
N MET A 94 -6.93 9.05 -0.31
CA MET A 94 -6.77 7.62 -0.02
C MET A 94 -6.82 6.80 -1.31
N GLY A 95 -7.58 7.23 -2.32
CA GLY A 95 -7.55 6.61 -3.65
C GLY A 95 -6.21 6.75 -4.37
N LEU A 96 -5.53 7.90 -4.24
CA LEU A 96 -4.18 8.10 -4.76
C LEU A 96 -3.11 7.42 -3.89
N MET A 97 -3.36 7.31 -2.57
CA MET A 97 -2.47 6.57 -1.65
C MET A 97 -2.26 5.11 -2.09
N PHE A 98 -3.22 4.50 -2.80
CA PHE A 98 -3.09 3.19 -3.44
C PHE A 98 -1.82 3.05 -4.29
N PHE A 99 -1.28 4.14 -4.85
CA PHE A 99 0.00 4.13 -5.56
C PHE A 99 1.15 3.49 -4.76
N GLN A 100 1.08 3.60 -3.44
CA GLN A 100 2.09 3.07 -2.53
C GLN A 100 1.92 1.59 -2.19
N ASP A 101 0.81 0.96 -2.54
CA ASP A 101 0.50 -0.44 -2.17
C ASP A 101 1.60 -1.42 -2.61
N PRO A 102 2.10 -1.39 -3.87
CA PRO A 102 3.19 -2.27 -4.25
C PRO A 102 4.49 -2.05 -3.48
N LEU A 103 4.71 -0.88 -2.85
CA LEU A 103 5.99 -0.58 -2.18
C LEU A 103 6.32 -1.57 -1.07
N LEU A 104 5.35 -2.25 -0.48
CA LEU A 104 5.61 -3.35 0.47
C LEU A 104 6.51 -4.46 -0.12
N ASN A 105 6.54 -4.58 -1.45
CA ASN A 105 7.37 -5.52 -2.20
C ASN A 105 8.67 -4.89 -2.76
N TYR A 106 9.13 -3.73 -2.27
CA TYR A 106 10.23 -3.00 -2.92
C TYR A 106 11.56 -3.76 -2.90
N PHE A 107 11.93 -4.37 -1.76
CA PHE A 107 13.17 -5.15 -1.61
C PHE A 107 13.01 -6.63 -1.91
N ASN A 108 11.92 -7.23 -1.45
CA ASN A 108 11.60 -8.63 -1.63
C ASN A 108 10.09 -8.78 -1.78
N THR A 109 9.63 -9.84 -2.43
CA THR A 109 8.21 -10.13 -2.57
C THR A 109 7.66 -10.65 -1.24
N TRP A 110 7.05 -9.73 -0.49
CA TRP A 110 6.50 -9.95 0.84
C TRP A 110 4.99 -10.29 0.82
N CYS A 111 4.20 -9.62 -0.02
CA CYS A 111 2.77 -9.89 -0.24
C CYS A 111 2.46 -10.06 -1.73
N THR A 112 1.56 -10.99 -2.06
CA THR A 112 1.07 -11.20 -3.42
C THR A 112 -0.46 -11.29 -3.44
N TYR A 113 -1.06 -10.61 -4.42
CA TYR A 113 -2.50 -10.71 -4.67
C TYR A 113 -2.85 -11.94 -5.51
N ASN A 114 -4.12 -12.36 -5.40
CA ASN A 114 -4.66 -13.40 -6.25
C ASN A 114 -4.78 -12.91 -7.71
N THR A 115 -3.92 -13.44 -8.57
CA THR A 115 -3.84 -13.09 -10.00
C THR A 115 -5.06 -13.54 -10.82
N TRP A 116 -5.98 -14.31 -10.24
CA TRP A 116 -7.30 -14.58 -10.86
C TRP A 116 -8.17 -13.32 -10.96
N LEU A 117 -8.02 -12.38 -10.01
CA LEU A 117 -8.70 -11.09 -10.05
C LEU A 117 -8.28 -10.28 -11.27
N PHE A 118 -9.14 -9.35 -11.68
CA PHE A 118 -8.83 -8.46 -12.79
C PHE A 118 -7.57 -7.64 -12.51
N ASN A 119 -6.50 -7.90 -13.26
CA ASN A 119 -5.22 -7.24 -13.13
C ASN A 119 -4.60 -6.90 -14.49
N ARG A 120 -3.66 -5.95 -14.47
CA ARG A 120 -2.80 -5.56 -15.60
C ARG A 120 -1.33 -5.44 -15.16
N GLY A 121 -0.92 -6.33 -14.26
CA GLY A 121 0.36 -6.22 -13.58
C GLY A 121 0.37 -5.09 -12.56
N SER A 122 1.51 -4.47 -12.35
CA SER A 122 1.70 -3.34 -11.43
C SER A 122 2.72 -2.35 -12.01
N TRP A 123 2.75 -1.14 -11.45
CA TRP A 123 3.65 -0.05 -11.88
C TRP A 123 4.99 -0.05 -11.14
N SER A 124 5.20 -0.99 -10.22
CA SER A 124 6.38 -1.13 -9.35
C SER A 124 7.71 -1.07 -10.09
N SER A 125 7.83 -1.77 -11.21
CA SER A 125 9.02 -1.77 -12.08
C SER A 125 9.47 -0.40 -12.61
N HIS A 126 8.59 0.60 -12.58
CA HIS A 126 8.88 1.98 -12.99
C HIS A 126 9.17 2.91 -11.81
N ILE A 127 9.01 2.44 -10.57
CA ILE A 127 9.36 3.18 -9.36
C ILE A 127 10.89 3.30 -9.29
N PRO A 128 11.44 4.51 -9.09
CA PRO A 128 12.87 4.70 -8.95
C PRO A 128 13.49 3.82 -7.86
N GLY A 129 14.56 3.10 -8.23
CA GLY A 129 15.32 2.25 -7.31
C GLY A 129 14.69 0.90 -6.97
N TRP A 130 13.56 0.53 -7.57
CA TRP A 130 12.90 -0.77 -7.35
C TRP A 130 13.90 -1.94 -7.42
N VAL A 131 13.91 -2.77 -6.38
CA VAL A 131 14.92 -3.83 -6.19
C VAL A 131 14.36 -5.19 -6.57
N SER A 132 13.13 -5.52 -6.15
CA SER A 132 12.55 -6.85 -6.35
C SER A 132 12.54 -7.28 -7.82
N PRO A 133 12.81 -8.58 -8.11
CA PRO A 133 12.78 -9.11 -9.47
C PRO A 133 11.38 -9.03 -10.08
N GLU A 134 11.29 -8.49 -11.30
CA GLU A 134 10.04 -8.40 -12.04
C GLU A 134 10.31 -8.48 -13.53
N GLU A 135 9.47 -9.24 -14.24
CA GLU A 135 9.45 -9.32 -15.68
C GLU A 135 8.03 -9.02 -16.20
N PRO A 136 7.89 -8.50 -17.44
CA PRO A 136 6.59 -8.32 -18.05
C PRO A 136 5.76 -9.62 -18.03
N GLY A 137 4.62 -9.59 -17.34
CA GLY A 137 3.73 -10.75 -17.19
C GLY A 137 4.09 -11.72 -16.06
N ARG A 138 5.21 -11.48 -15.35
CA ARG A 138 5.70 -12.23 -14.18
C ARG A 138 6.15 -11.24 -13.10
N GLN A 139 5.17 -10.70 -12.40
CA GLN A 139 5.34 -9.66 -11.39
C GLN A 139 4.16 -9.72 -10.41
N VAL A 140 4.26 -8.98 -9.30
CA VAL A 140 3.11 -8.80 -8.42
C VAL A 140 2.00 -8.10 -9.19
N ALA A 141 0.80 -8.66 -9.18
CA ALA A 141 -0.31 -8.19 -9.98
C ALA A 141 -1.32 -7.44 -9.10
N GLU A 142 -1.49 -6.14 -9.36
CA GLU A 142 -2.44 -5.34 -8.60
C GLU A 142 -3.88 -5.57 -9.12
N PRO A 143 -4.84 -5.96 -8.26
CA PRO A 143 -6.25 -6.06 -8.63
C PRO A 143 -6.88 -4.67 -8.70
N LEU A 144 -6.54 -3.90 -9.74
CA LEU A 144 -6.83 -2.47 -9.89
C LEU A 144 -8.27 -2.07 -9.57
N LEU A 145 -9.24 -2.80 -10.11
CA LEU A 145 -10.66 -2.47 -9.95
C LEU A 145 -11.17 -2.77 -8.54
N THR A 146 -10.41 -3.50 -7.72
CA THR A 146 -10.80 -3.89 -6.37
C THR A 146 -10.02 -3.09 -5.34
N ASN A 147 -8.69 -2.99 -5.50
CA ASN A 147 -7.84 -2.24 -4.58
C ASN A 147 -8.08 -0.74 -4.66
N ALA A 148 -8.18 -0.13 -5.86
CA ALA A 148 -8.40 1.32 -5.95
C ALA A 148 -9.68 1.79 -5.21
N PRO A 149 -10.87 1.18 -5.40
CA PRO A 149 -12.04 1.52 -4.60
C PRO A 149 -11.93 1.11 -3.13
N GLY A 150 -11.30 -0.04 -2.83
CA GLY A 150 -11.06 -0.50 -1.46
C GLY A 150 -10.23 0.50 -0.65
N TYR A 151 -9.15 1.02 -1.24
CA TYR A 151 -8.32 2.07 -0.68
C TYR A 151 -9.07 3.40 -0.62
N ALA A 152 -9.74 3.82 -1.70
CA ALA A 152 -10.40 5.12 -1.74
C ALA A 152 -11.52 5.24 -0.68
N TYR A 153 -12.51 4.36 -0.72
CA TYR A 153 -13.68 4.48 0.15
C TYR A 153 -13.68 3.46 1.29
N GLY A 154 -13.12 2.25 1.13
CA GLY A 154 -13.09 1.25 2.19
C GLY A 154 -12.29 1.75 3.39
N VAL A 155 -11.08 2.24 3.16
CA VAL A 155 -10.23 2.87 4.19
C VAL A 155 -10.93 4.09 4.79
N LEU A 156 -11.58 4.92 3.96
CA LEU A 156 -12.33 6.09 4.45
C LEU A 156 -13.48 5.69 5.36
N LEU A 157 -14.26 4.66 5.02
CA LEU A 157 -15.37 4.18 5.84
C LEU A 157 -14.87 3.64 7.18
N ILE A 158 -13.79 2.87 7.18
CA ILE A 158 -13.14 2.40 8.41
C ILE A 158 -12.66 3.60 9.24
N THR A 159 -12.06 4.61 8.60
CA THR A 159 -11.64 5.84 9.26
C THR A 159 -12.83 6.60 9.89
N ILE A 160 -13.97 6.67 9.18
CA ILE A 160 -15.20 7.29 9.69
C ILE A 160 -15.73 6.54 10.92
N VAL A 161 -15.73 5.20 10.87
CA VAL A 161 -16.10 4.33 11.99
C VAL A 161 -15.14 4.52 13.16
N GLY A 162 -13.83 4.55 12.93
CA GLY A 162 -12.82 4.82 13.94
C GLY A 162 -13.03 6.18 14.62
N CYS A 163 -13.28 7.24 13.85
CA CYS A 163 -13.65 8.54 14.41
C CYS A 163 -14.96 8.50 15.21
N TRP A 164 -15.93 7.67 14.81
CA TRP A 164 -17.16 7.48 15.58
C TRP A 164 -16.90 6.76 16.91
N VAL A 165 -16.04 5.74 16.92
CA VAL A 165 -15.58 5.07 18.15
C VAL A 165 -14.87 6.06 19.06
N MET A 166 -13.96 6.88 18.54
CA MET A 166 -13.30 7.95 19.31
C MET A 166 -14.30 8.92 19.96
N ARG A 167 -15.35 9.33 19.23
CA ARG A 167 -16.42 10.18 19.77
C ARG A 167 -17.19 9.48 20.89
N ARG A 168 -17.51 8.19 20.75
CA ARG A 168 -18.21 7.41 21.77
C ARG A 168 -17.38 7.22 23.04
N ILE A 169 -16.09 6.95 22.90
CA ILE A 169 -15.15 6.85 24.02
C ILE A 169 -15.11 8.19 24.78
N LYS A 170 -14.95 9.31 24.06
CA LYS A 170 -14.90 10.63 24.69
C LYS A 170 -16.23 11.06 25.33
N ALA A 171 -17.37 10.63 24.77
CA ALA A 171 -18.67 10.85 25.40
C ALA A 171 -18.83 10.07 26.72
N ARG A 172 -18.20 8.90 26.85
CA ARG A 172 -18.23 8.09 28.07
C ARG A 172 -17.18 8.52 29.10
N TRP A 173 -16.02 8.96 28.63
CA TRP A 173 -14.89 9.45 29.42
C TRP A 173 -14.37 10.79 28.87
N PRO A 174 -14.98 11.92 29.28
CA PRO A 174 -14.61 13.25 28.77
C PRO A 174 -13.15 13.64 29.04
N ASP A 175 -12.61 13.20 30.18
CA ASP A 175 -11.26 13.53 30.64
C ASP A 175 -10.17 12.59 30.08
N ILE A 176 -10.49 11.73 29.12
CA ILE A 176 -9.50 10.89 28.47
C ILE A 176 -8.48 11.76 27.72
N SER A 177 -7.19 11.55 28.00
CA SER A 177 -6.13 12.26 27.28
C SER A 177 -6.11 11.85 25.81
N ASN A 178 -5.68 12.76 24.93
CA ASN A 178 -5.55 12.47 23.49
C ASN A 178 -4.67 11.23 23.25
N LEU A 179 -3.57 11.08 24.01
CA LEU A 179 -2.69 9.91 23.87
C LEU A 179 -3.42 8.59 24.17
N ARG A 180 -4.21 8.54 25.26
CA ARG A 180 -5.00 7.35 25.60
C ARG A 180 -6.07 7.07 24.56
N LEU A 181 -6.72 8.11 24.02
CA LEU A 181 -7.72 7.97 22.96
C LEU A 181 -7.11 7.38 21.69
N ILE A 182 -5.92 7.83 21.30
CA ILE A 182 -5.15 7.31 20.17
C ILE A 182 -4.77 5.85 20.41
N ALA A 183 -4.23 5.52 21.58
CA ALA A 183 -3.83 4.16 21.92
C ALA A 183 -5.01 3.17 21.89
N VAL A 184 -6.19 3.55 22.41
CA VAL A 184 -7.38 2.70 22.35
C VAL A 184 -7.89 2.55 20.91
N THR A 185 -7.79 3.61 20.11
CA THR A 185 -8.19 3.57 18.69
C THR A 185 -7.24 2.68 17.89
N TYR A 186 -5.95 2.72 18.17
CA TYR A 186 -4.95 1.81 17.60
C TYR A 186 -5.21 0.34 17.97
N ALA A 187 -5.51 0.06 19.24
CA ALA A 187 -5.89 -1.29 19.66
C ALA A 187 -7.19 -1.77 18.97
N PHE A 188 -8.16 -0.87 18.79
CA PHE A 188 -9.39 -1.17 18.07
C PHE A 188 -9.14 -1.46 16.58
N THR A 189 -8.33 -0.64 15.90
CA THR A 189 -8.02 -0.83 14.48
C THR A 189 -7.21 -2.09 14.23
N PHE A 190 -6.29 -2.44 15.14
CA PHE A 190 -5.58 -3.72 15.12
C PHE A 190 -6.54 -4.92 15.18
N VAL A 191 -7.51 -4.90 16.11
CA VAL A 191 -8.48 -6.01 16.23
C VAL A 191 -9.40 -6.07 15.02
N LEU A 192 -9.83 -4.90 14.52
CA LEU A 192 -10.64 -4.83 13.30
C LEU A 192 -9.89 -5.42 12.11
N ASP A 193 -8.60 -5.15 12.01
CA ASP A 193 -7.74 -5.69 10.98
C ASP A 193 -7.60 -7.21 11.09
N LEU A 194 -7.29 -7.75 12.27
CA LEU A 194 -7.27 -9.20 12.50
C LEU A 194 -8.58 -9.88 12.06
N LEU A 195 -9.73 -9.27 12.36
CA LEU A 195 -11.04 -9.82 11.97
C LEU A 195 -11.28 -9.73 10.46
N MET A 196 -10.96 -8.59 9.84
CA MET A 196 -11.26 -8.36 8.44
C MET A 196 -10.23 -9.02 7.53
N GLU A 197 -8.95 -8.78 7.77
CA GLU A 197 -7.86 -9.35 7.01
C GLU A 197 -7.60 -10.81 7.41
N GLY A 198 -7.26 -11.03 8.68
CA GLY A 198 -6.84 -12.34 9.18
C GLY A 198 -7.94 -13.41 9.12
N CYS A 199 -9.19 -13.05 9.42
CA CYS A 199 -10.30 -14.02 9.44
C CYS A 199 -11.16 -14.04 8.16
N ILE A 200 -11.09 -13.02 7.30
CA ILE A 200 -11.93 -12.96 6.07
C ILE A 200 -11.07 -12.89 4.82
N LEU A 201 -10.30 -11.82 4.59
CA LEU A 201 -9.60 -11.58 3.31
C LEU A 201 -8.53 -12.62 2.98
N LEU A 202 -7.72 -13.01 3.97
CA LEU A 202 -6.70 -14.04 3.80
C LEU A 202 -7.31 -15.44 3.58
N PRO A 203 -8.29 -15.91 4.40
CA PRO A 203 -8.94 -17.20 4.17
C PRO A 203 -9.65 -17.32 2.82
N ILE A 204 -10.32 -16.27 2.34
CA ILE A 204 -10.94 -16.27 1.00
C ILE A 204 -9.92 -16.13 -0.14
N GLY A 205 -8.64 -15.94 0.17
CA GLY A 205 -7.55 -15.89 -0.79
C GLY A 205 -7.53 -14.63 -1.63
N PHE A 206 -7.79 -13.46 -1.03
CA PHE A 206 -7.69 -12.17 -1.71
C PHE A 206 -6.23 -11.79 -2.00
N TYR A 207 -5.37 -11.97 -1.00
CA TYR A 207 -3.91 -11.93 -1.09
C TYR A 207 -3.30 -12.91 -0.09
N THR A 208 -1.98 -13.03 -0.09
CA THR A 208 -1.20 -13.85 0.84
C THR A 208 0.14 -13.16 1.14
N TYR A 209 0.70 -13.41 2.33
CA TYR A 209 2.01 -12.90 2.74
C TYR A 209 3.07 -14.01 2.65
N PRO A 210 3.56 -14.40 1.47
CA PRO A 210 4.48 -15.52 1.37
C PRO A 210 5.83 -15.25 2.03
N GLY A 211 6.25 -13.99 2.11
CA GLY A 211 7.48 -13.58 2.79
C GLY A 211 7.33 -13.31 4.29
N ALA A 212 6.21 -13.69 4.91
CA ALA A 212 5.99 -13.43 6.33
C ALA A 212 6.92 -14.23 7.26
N ILE A 213 7.36 -13.60 8.35
CA ILE A 213 8.12 -14.27 9.41
C ILE A 213 7.18 -15.21 10.17
N ARG A 214 7.39 -16.52 10.03
CA ARG A 214 6.50 -17.56 10.54
C ARG A 214 6.37 -17.55 12.05
N ALA A 215 7.45 -17.23 12.76
CA ALA A 215 7.49 -17.21 14.23
C ALA A 215 6.52 -16.18 14.87
N VAL A 216 6.16 -15.14 14.12
CA VAL A 216 5.26 -14.05 14.57
C VAL A 216 4.02 -13.94 13.68
N SER A 217 3.60 -15.05 13.08
CA SER A 217 2.43 -15.14 12.21
C SER A 217 1.41 -16.15 12.75
N LEU A 218 0.13 -15.81 12.65
CA LEU A 218 -0.96 -16.76 12.84
C LEU A 218 -1.08 -17.65 11.59
N ASN A 219 -1.39 -18.94 11.78
CA ASN A 219 -1.49 -19.93 10.69
C ASN A 219 -0.23 -20.03 9.82
N ALA A 220 0.94 -19.89 10.43
CA ALA A 220 2.23 -19.91 9.74
C ALA A 220 2.39 -21.15 8.84
N GLY A 221 2.87 -20.94 7.61
CA GLY A 221 3.04 -22.01 6.62
C GLY A 221 1.80 -22.30 5.77
N HIS A 222 0.68 -21.63 6.01
CA HIS A 222 -0.50 -21.68 5.14
C HIS A 222 -0.61 -20.43 4.24
N TYR A 223 -1.37 -20.53 3.15
CA TYR A 223 -1.63 -19.37 2.29
C TYR A 223 -2.36 -18.22 3.01
N TYR A 224 -3.11 -18.54 4.06
CA TYR A 224 -3.85 -17.56 4.87
C TYR A 224 -3.10 -17.17 6.15
N GLN A 225 -1.76 -17.30 6.15
CA GLN A 225 -0.95 -16.85 7.27
C GLN A 225 -1.07 -15.33 7.44
N TRP A 226 -1.33 -14.90 8.68
CA TRP A 226 -1.48 -13.49 9.02
C TRP A 226 -0.33 -13.04 9.92
N PRO A 227 0.62 -12.22 9.42
CA PRO A 227 1.69 -11.68 10.25
C PRO A 227 1.13 -10.71 11.28
N VAL A 228 1.39 -10.93 12.57
CA VAL A 228 0.85 -10.05 13.63
C VAL A 228 1.36 -8.61 13.47
N TYR A 229 2.58 -8.46 12.95
CA TYR A 229 3.16 -7.16 12.66
C TYR A 229 2.47 -6.44 11.50
N GLU A 230 1.78 -7.14 10.59
CA GLU A 230 0.93 -6.51 9.58
C GLU A 230 -0.23 -5.76 10.24
N GLY A 231 -0.94 -6.42 11.16
CA GLY A 231 -1.99 -5.76 11.93
C GLY A 231 -1.48 -4.56 12.73
N LEU A 232 -0.24 -4.62 13.24
CA LEU A 232 0.38 -3.49 13.93
C LEU A 232 0.68 -2.32 12.98
N MET A 233 1.17 -2.60 11.77
CA MET A 233 1.47 -1.60 10.74
C MET A 233 0.18 -0.97 10.21
N TRP A 234 -0.76 -1.78 9.74
CA TRP A 234 -2.04 -1.33 9.20
C TRP A 234 -2.92 -0.67 10.26
N GLY A 235 -2.97 -1.22 11.48
CA GLY A 235 -3.59 -0.59 12.63
C GLY A 235 -3.03 0.80 12.92
N GLY A 236 -1.73 1.00 12.67
CA GLY A 236 -1.01 2.26 12.80
C GLY A 236 -1.44 3.28 11.75
N VAL A 237 -1.51 2.86 10.49
CA VAL A 237 -2.06 3.66 9.39
C VAL A 237 -3.47 4.12 9.72
N GLN A 238 -4.36 3.19 10.08
CA GLN A 238 -5.76 3.51 10.36
C GLN A 238 -5.91 4.43 11.57
N ALA A 239 -5.14 4.21 12.64
CA ALA A 239 -5.12 5.12 13.79
C ALA A 239 -4.64 6.52 13.39
N ALA A 240 -3.58 6.62 12.57
CA ALA A 240 -3.05 7.90 12.10
C ALA A 240 -4.06 8.65 11.20
N LEU A 241 -4.75 7.94 10.29
CA LEU A 241 -5.82 8.51 9.47
C LEU A 241 -7.02 8.96 10.31
N CYS A 242 -7.40 8.16 11.32
CA CYS A 242 -8.42 8.56 12.29
C CYS A 242 -8.00 9.82 13.05
N CYS A 243 -6.75 9.93 13.48
CA CYS A 243 -6.22 11.13 14.13
C CYS A 243 -6.27 12.34 13.21
N LEU A 244 -5.84 12.18 11.95
CA LEU A 244 -5.84 13.22 10.95
C LEU A 244 -7.26 13.76 10.73
N ARG A 245 -8.26 12.87 10.67
CA ARG A 245 -9.66 13.23 10.46
C ARG A 245 -10.39 13.72 11.73
N TYR A 246 -10.02 13.21 12.91
CA TYR A 246 -10.71 13.51 14.18
C TYR A 246 -10.23 14.79 14.83
N PHE A 247 -8.91 15.04 14.85
CA PHE A 247 -8.32 16.22 15.48
C PHE A 247 -8.28 17.40 14.52
N THR A 248 -9.45 18.01 14.31
CA THR A 248 -9.60 19.22 13.52
C THR A 248 -9.69 20.48 14.38
N ASP A 249 -9.33 21.63 13.82
CA ASP A 249 -9.59 22.93 14.44
C ASP A 249 -11.09 23.29 14.41
N ASP A 250 -11.45 24.44 15.00
CA ASP A 250 -12.83 24.97 15.04
C ASP A 250 -13.43 25.21 13.64
N ARG A 251 -12.59 25.22 12.59
CA ARG A 251 -12.98 25.38 11.19
C ARG A 251 -13.01 24.05 10.44
N GLY A 252 -12.81 22.92 11.12
CA GLY A 252 -12.81 21.58 10.54
C GLY A 252 -11.57 21.29 9.68
N ARG A 253 -10.43 21.93 9.95
CA ARG A 253 -9.17 21.73 9.24
C ARG A 253 -8.22 20.85 10.02
N THR A 254 -7.53 19.97 9.30
CA THR A 254 -6.52 19.06 9.85
C THR A 254 -5.18 19.76 10.10
N VAL A 255 -4.25 19.07 10.77
CA VAL A 255 -2.91 19.60 11.09
C VAL A 255 -2.11 20.02 9.86
N VAL A 256 -2.29 19.33 8.72
CA VAL A 256 -1.57 19.61 7.47
C VAL A 256 -2.11 20.83 6.73
N GLU A 257 -3.29 21.31 7.11
CA GLU A 257 -3.95 22.49 6.53
C GLU A 257 -3.63 23.79 7.30
N ARG A 258 -2.83 23.70 8.37
CA ARG A 258 -2.51 24.86 9.21
C ARG A 258 -1.80 25.96 8.40
N GLY A 259 -2.39 27.16 8.42
CA GLY A 259 -1.92 28.33 7.68
C GLY A 259 -2.62 28.58 6.34
N LEU A 260 -3.67 27.81 5.99
CA LEU A 260 -4.41 27.98 4.74
C LEU A 260 -5.00 29.39 4.54
N ASP A 261 -5.43 30.08 5.61
CA ASP A 261 -6.01 31.44 5.55
C ASP A 261 -5.07 32.49 4.93
N SER A 262 -3.79 32.19 4.92
CA SER A 262 -2.76 33.11 4.48
C SER A 262 -2.26 32.84 3.06
N VAL A 263 -2.79 31.80 2.42
CA VAL A 263 -2.54 31.48 1.02
C VAL A 263 -3.31 32.50 0.16
N ARG A 264 -2.56 33.40 -0.48
CA ARG A 264 -3.12 34.36 -1.44
C ARG A 264 -3.54 33.59 -2.70
N GLY A 265 -4.79 33.74 -3.12
CA GLY A 265 -5.32 33.08 -4.30
C GLY A 265 -6.85 32.97 -4.27
N GLY A 266 -7.44 32.62 -5.41
CA GLY A 266 -8.88 32.34 -5.51
C GLY A 266 -9.27 31.05 -4.77
N VAL A 267 -10.57 30.86 -4.56
CA VAL A 267 -11.14 29.70 -3.84
C VAL A 267 -10.64 28.37 -4.41
N VAL A 268 -10.55 28.26 -5.74
CA VAL A 268 -10.07 27.04 -6.43
C VAL A 268 -8.62 26.72 -6.06
N GLN A 269 -7.74 27.73 -6.05
CA GLN A 269 -6.32 27.53 -5.73
C GLN A 269 -6.14 27.12 -4.27
N GLN A 270 -6.89 27.72 -3.35
CA GLN A 270 -6.87 27.34 -1.94
C GLN A 270 -7.37 25.90 -1.74
N GLN A 271 -8.45 25.49 -2.43
CA GLN A 271 -8.94 24.11 -2.35
C GLN A 271 -7.95 23.09 -2.92
N PHE A 272 -7.24 23.44 -4.00
CA PHE A 272 -6.23 22.56 -4.59
C PHE A 272 -5.00 22.41 -3.68
N ILE A 273 -4.49 23.51 -3.12
CA ILE A 273 -3.38 23.47 -2.14
C ILE A 273 -3.78 22.66 -0.90
N ARG A 274 -5.02 22.86 -0.42
CA ARG A 274 -5.60 22.10 0.67
C ARG A 274 -5.63 20.60 0.35
N PHE A 275 -6.09 20.23 -0.84
CA PHE A 275 -6.12 18.84 -1.29
C PHE A 275 -4.71 18.24 -1.33
N LEU A 276 -3.73 18.92 -1.94
CA LEU A 276 -2.35 18.42 -1.99
C LEU A 276 -1.75 18.22 -0.60
N ALA A 277 -2.04 19.12 0.35
CA ALA A 277 -1.57 18.98 1.71
C ALA A 277 -2.21 17.77 2.44
N ILE A 278 -3.52 17.54 2.25
CA ILE A 278 -4.21 16.36 2.79
C ILE A 278 -3.67 15.08 2.14
N PHE A 279 -3.49 15.09 0.82
CA PHE A 279 -2.91 13.96 0.09
C PHE A 279 -1.53 13.59 0.61
N ALA A 280 -0.67 14.58 0.84
CA ALA A 280 0.65 14.36 1.44
C ALA A 280 0.55 13.81 2.87
N GLY A 281 -0.39 14.32 3.69
CA GLY A 281 -0.61 13.82 5.04
C GLY A 281 -1.09 12.38 5.09
N VAL A 282 -2.07 12.03 4.25
CA VAL A 282 -2.58 10.65 4.09
C VAL A 282 -1.48 9.73 3.60
N SER A 283 -0.76 10.15 2.55
CA SER A 283 0.38 9.40 2.00
C SER A 283 1.50 9.19 3.01
N ALA A 284 1.80 10.19 3.85
CA ALA A 284 2.81 10.09 4.89
C ALA A 284 2.39 9.11 6.01
N CYS A 285 1.10 9.06 6.36
CA CYS A 285 0.61 8.06 7.32
C CYS A 285 0.89 6.65 6.82
N PHE A 286 0.56 6.37 5.55
CA PHE A 286 0.83 5.05 4.96
C PHE A 286 2.33 4.77 4.81
N PHE A 287 3.09 5.74 4.30
CA PHE A 287 4.52 5.57 4.11
C PHE A 287 5.27 5.25 5.41
N VAL A 288 5.00 6.01 6.47
CA VAL A 288 5.73 5.91 7.75
C VAL A 288 5.31 4.68 8.56
N PHE A 289 4.00 4.42 8.67
CA PHE A 289 3.51 3.35 9.53
C PHE A 289 3.45 1.99 8.84
N TYR A 290 3.48 1.95 7.51
CA TYR A 290 3.37 0.72 6.74
C TYR A 290 4.61 0.47 5.89
N ASN A 291 4.92 1.33 4.92
CA ASN A 291 5.97 1.03 3.94
C ASN A 291 7.38 0.90 4.56
N ILE A 292 7.77 1.81 5.45
CA ILE A 292 9.07 1.76 6.13
C ILE A 292 9.24 0.47 6.94
N PRO A 293 8.36 0.12 7.90
CA PRO A 293 8.51 -1.11 8.66
C PRO A 293 8.33 -2.36 7.79
N ALA A 294 7.44 -2.35 6.79
CA ALA A 294 7.28 -3.47 5.86
C ALA A 294 8.59 -3.77 5.11
N GLN A 295 9.36 -2.75 4.71
CA GLN A 295 10.67 -2.97 4.09
C GLN A 295 11.64 -3.70 5.01
N TRP A 296 11.65 -3.35 6.29
CA TRP A 296 12.48 -4.04 7.27
C TRP A 296 12.10 -5.52 7.38
N PHE A 297 10.81 -5.83 7.49
CA PHE A 297 10.35 -7.21 7.57
C PHE A 297 10.56 -7.99 6.27
N GLY A 298 10.39 -7.37 5.10
CA GLY A 298 10.61 -7.99 3.80
C GLY A 298 12.05 -8.46 3.57
N MET A 299 13.03 -7.81 4.19
CA MET A 299 14.44 -8.24 4.17
C MET A 299 14.72 -9.45 5.07
N HIS A 300 13.80 -9.81 5.96
CA HIS A 300 13.93 -10.93 6.90
C HIS A 300 12.90 -12.03 6.60
N ALA A 301 12.47 -12.14 5.34
CA ALA A 301 11.44 -13.08 4.93
C ALA A 301 11.89 -14.54 5.13
N ASP A 302 11.03 -15.33 5.76
CA ASP A 302 11.18 -16.79 5.86
C ASP A 302 10.96 -17.46 4.49
N PRO A 303 11.28 -18.77 4.34
CA PRO A 303 10.98 -19.49 3.12
C PRO A 303 9.49 -19.38 2.78
N TRP A 304 9.19 -19.14 1.50
CA TRP A 304 7.82 -19.13 1.01
C TRP A 304 7.10 -20.44 1.39
N PRO A 305 5.87 -20.39 1.96
CA PRO A 305 5.13 -21.59 2.29
C PRO A 305 4.88 -22.48 1.07
N GLU A 306 5.04 -23.79 1.23
CA GLU A 306 4.74 -24.76 0.16
C GLU A 306 3.27 -24.65 -0.29
N ASP A 307 2.38 -24.35 0.65
CA ASP A 307 0.97 -24.10 0.40
C ASP A 307 0.74 -22.93 -0.58
N VAL A 308 1.55 -21.87 -0.49
CA VAL A 308 1.51 -20.78 -1.47
C VAL A 308 2.14 -21.20 -2.79
N GLN A 309 3.30 -21.85 -2.76
CA GLN A 309 4.05 -22.22 -3.96
C GLN A 309 3.28 -23.19 -4.88
N ARG A 310 2.48 -24.11 -4.31
CA ARG A 310 1.63 -25.05 -5.07
C ARG A 310 0.41 -24.37 -5.74
N ARG A 311 0.11 -23.13 -5.40
CA ARG A 311 -1.04 -22.36 -5.91
C ARG A 311 -0.54 -21.26 -6.84
N SER A 312 -0.50 -21.56 -8.13
CA SER A 312 0.01 -20.64 -9.16
C SER A 312 -0.66 -19.26 -9.14
N TYR A 313 -1.93 -19.17 -8.74
CA TYR A 313 -2.68 -17.91 -8.69
C TYR A 313 -2.20 -16.95 -7.59
N PHE A 314 -1.43 -17.41 -6.60
CA PHE A 314 -0.77 -16.57 -5.61
C PHE A 314 0.69 -16.23 -5.93
N ASN A 315 1.30 -16.95 -6.87
CA ASN A 315 2.70 -16.76 -7.22
C ASN A 315 2.86 -15.77 -8.39
N GLY A 316 1.96 -15.82 -9.38
CA GLY A 316 2.04 -14.94 -10.56
C GLY A 316 3.25 -15.23 -11.46
N GLY A 317 3.87 -16.40 -11.30
CA GLY A 317 5.02 -16.84 -12.10
C GLY A 317 6.31 -16.08 -11.81
N ILE A 318 6.43 -15.47 -10.64
CA ILE A 318 7.61 -14.71 -10.21
C ILE A 318 8.78 -15.67 -9.89
N CYS A 319 8.46 -16.84 -9.35
CA CYS A 319 9.45 -17.84 -8.93
C CYS A 319 8.85 -19.25 -8.89
N GLY A 320 9.67 -20.27 -8.64
CA GLY A 320 9.20 -21.64 -8.42
C GLY A 320 8.92 -22.38 -9.73
N ASP A 321 7.92 -23.27 -9.71
CA ASP A 321 7.58 -24.15 -10.83
C ASP A 321 7.29 -23.37 -12.13
N GLY A 322 7.82 -23.86 -13.25
CA GLY A 322 7.75 -23.16 -14.55
C GLY A 322 8.70 -21.96 -14.71
N THR A 323 9.58 -21.72 -13.74
CA THR A 323 10.63 -20.69 -13.81
C THR A 323 12.00 -21.31 -13.57
N ARG A 324 13.08 -20.59 -13.88
CA ARG A 324 14.45 -20.99 -13.50
C ARG A 324 14.85 -20.48 -12.11
N GLN A 325 14.05 -19.56 -11.56
CA GLN A 325 14.36 -18.83 -10.35
C GLN A 325 13.64 -19.47 -9.15
N PRO A 326 14.37 -19.94 -8.12
CA PRO A 326 13.75 -20.42 -6.89
C PRO A 326 13.02 -19.29 -6.16
N CYS A 327 11.97 -19.65 -5.41
CA CYS A 327 11.28 -18.68 -4.58
C CYS A 327 12.16 -18.18 -3.42
N PRO A 328 11.92 -16.95 -2.92
CA PRO A 328 12.70 -16.38 -1.84
C PRO A 328 12.86 -17.33 -0.64
N ASN A 329 14.10 -17.48 -0.21
CA ASN A 329 14.49 -18.37 0.88
C ASN A 329 15.72 -17.75 1.61
N PRO A 330 15.77 -17.75 2.95
CA PRO A 330 16.90 -17.23 3.72
C PRO A 330 18.27 -17.81 3.36
N VAL A 331 18.34 -19.00 2.78
CA VAL A 331 19.61 -19.63 2.37
C VAL A 331 20.12 -19.12 1.02
N LEU A 332 19.29 -18.37 0.27
CA LEU A 332 19.63 -17.83 -1.03
C LEU A 332 19.92 -16.32 -0.91
N PRO A 333 20.86 -15.78 -1.72
CA PRO A 333 21.04 -14.34 -1.79
C PRO A 333 19.76 -13.70 -2.33
N LEU A 334 19.37 -12.55 -1.79
CA LEU A 334 18.21 -11.80 -2.27
C LEU A 334 18.48 -11.29 -3.69
N PRO A 335 17.83 -11.85 -4.73
CA PRO A 335 18.06 -11.40 -6.09
C PRO A 335 17.42 -10.02 -6.29
N THR A 336 18.14 -9.15 -6.98
CA THR A 336 17.65 -7.85 -7.43
C THR A 336 17.33 -7.92 -8.93
N LYS A 337 16.56 -6.96 -9.44
CA LYS A 337 16.29 -6.79 -10.87
C LYS A 337 17.55 -6.69 -11.77
N ARG A 338 18.72 -6.39 -11.19
CA ARG A 338 19.98 -6.20 -11.92
C ARG A 338 21.05 -7.23 -11.56
N SER A 339 20.78 -8.16 -10.65
CA SER A 339 21.75 -9.16 -10.21
C SER A 339 21.39 -10.53 -10.76
N GLY A 340 22.38 -11.42 -10.77
CA GLY A 340 22.11 -12.84 -11.02
C GLY A 340 21.39 -13.49 -9.83
N TYR A 341 20.98 -14.73 -10.02
CA TYR A 341 20.38 -15.57 -8.99
C TYR A 341 20.98 -16.98 -9.02
N VAL A 342 20.74 -17.75 -7.96
CA VAL A 342 21.11 -19.18 -7.91
C VAL A 342 19.91 -19.99 -8.39
N ASP A 343 20.09 -20.86 -9.38
CA ASP A 343 19.02 -21.73 -9.90
C ASP A 343 18.78 -22.97 -9.03
N PHE A 344 17.85 -23.83 -9.45
CA PHE A 344 17.53 -25.08 -8.75
C PHE A 344 18.68 -26.12 -8.75
N ASP A 345 19.66 -25.99 -9.65
CA ASP A 345 20.86 -26.84 -9.71
C ASP A 345 21.99 -26.30 -8.82
N GLY A 346 21.78 -25.17 -8.13
CA GLY A 346 22.80 -24.49 -7.33
C GLY A 346 23.81 -23.70 -8.16
N ARG A 347 23.53 -23.45 -9.45
CA ARG A 347 24.41 -22.66 -10.33
C ARG A 347 24.02 -21.19 -10.28
N PHE A 348 25.02 -20.32 -10.26
CA PHE A 348 24.79 -18.88 -10.40
C PHE A 348 24.52 -18.52 -11.86
N VAL A 349 23.35 -17.95 -12.11
CA VAL A 349 22.92 -17.44 -13.42
C VAL A 349 23.16 -15.93 -13.43
N PRO A 350 24.17 -15.41 -14.17
CA PRO A 350 24.41 -13.98 -14.29
C PRO A 350 23.30 -13.29 -15.10
N PRO A 351 23.10 -11.96 -14.93
CA PRO A 351 22.25 -11.19 -15.81
C PRO A 351 22.71 -11.29 -17.27
N ASP A 352 21.78 -11.15 -18.21
CA ASP A 352 22.09 -11.22 -19.64
C ASP A 352 23.23 -10.25 -20.03
N GLY A 353 24.27 -10.79 -20.65
CA GLY A 353 25.45 -10.02 -21.09
C GLY A 353 26.41 -9.61 -19.98
N ALA A 354 26.16 -9.97 -18.71
CA ALA A 354 27.07 -9.69 -17.61
C ALA A 354 28.17 -10.77 -17.50
N GLN A 355 29.38 -10.34 -17.15
CA GLN A 355 30.49 -11.21 -16.78
C GLN A 355 30.77 -11.08 -15.28
N LEU A 356 31.27 -12.16 -14.66
CA LEU A 356 31.70 -12.10 -13.27
C LEU A 356 32.87 -11.12 -13.12
N PRO A 357 32.91 -10.30 -12.05
CA PRO A 357 34.00 -9.37 -11.83
C PRO A 357 35.32 -10.12 -11.66
N THR A 358 36.38 -9.62 -12.28
CA THR A 358 37.73 -10.15 -12.12
C THR A 358 38.39 -9.54 -10.90
N SER A 359 39.25 -10.31 -10.22
CA SER A 359 39.98 -9.82 -9.06
C SER A 359 40.96 -8.71 -9.46
N VAL A 360 40.88 -7.55 -8.81
CA VAL A 360 41.91 -6.51 -8.92
C VAL A 360 43.00 -6.82 -7.89
N PRO A 361 44.25 -7.10 -8.30
CA PRO A 361 45.32 -7.41 -7.36
C PRO A 361 45.66 -6.22 -6.48
N PHE A 362 46.00 -6.47 -5.21
CA PHE A 362 46.45 -5.43 -4.30
C PHE A 362 47.77 -4.83 -4.76
N GLU A 363 47.87 -3.50 -4.67
CA GLU A 363 49.15 -2.79 -4.80
C GLU A 363 49.97 -3.06 -3.54
N ARG A 364 50.95 -3.96 -3.64
CA ARG A 364 51.87 -4.26 -2.53
C ARG A 364 53.01 -3.24 -2.60
N GLY A 365 53.09 -2.34 -1.61
CA GLY A 365 54.19 -1.41 -1.45
C GLY A 365 55.53 -2.14 -1.27
N LYS A 366 56.62 -1.55 -1.80
CA LYS A 366 57.98 -2.07 -1.65
C LYS A 366 58.59 -1.71 -0.31
#